data_AF-A0A3M1C6M2-F1
#
_entry.id   AF-A0A3M1C6M2-F1
#
_cell.length_a   1.000
_cell.length_b   1.000
_cell.length_c   1.000
_cell.angle_alpha   90.00
_cell.angle_beta   90.00
_cell.angle_gamma   90.00
#
_symmetry.space_group_name_H-M   'P 1'
#
loop_
_entity.id
_entity.type
_entity.pdbx_description
1 polymer ?
#
loop_
_entity_poly.entity_id
_entity_poly.type
_entity_poly.pdbx_seq_one_letter_code
_entity_poly.pdbx_strand_id
1 'polypeptide(L)'
;PQRVKSPLNATYQIKNIACVLAACKVLQHLGWPLKQKNIHTAIQNTPQLTGFQGRWQIIQTKPYIVLDIAHNKQGIQSALQNLKRYSYNTLRIIFGVAKDKEIDDILPLLPKNAIYYITQASVPRAMSAEMLYEKMSSFRLKSPPFPTVSDAIASTLHDAGKNDFILIFGSAFVVADALTHFNSSQK
;
A
#
# COMPACT_ATOMS: atom_id res chain seq x y z
N PRO A 1 18.10 -20.78 11.99
CA PRO A 1 17.45 -20.75 10.64
C PRO A 1 17.99 -19.61 9.77
N GLN A 2 18.36 -19.90 8.53
CA GLN A 2 18.90 -18.90 7.60
C GLN A 2 17.81 -17.88 7.24
N ARG A 3 18.10 -16.58 7.37
CA ARG A 3 17.12 -15.51 7.10
C ARG A 3 16.90 -15.40 5.58
N VAL A 4 15.68 -15.72 5.12
CA VAL A 4 15.31 -15.55 3.70
C VAL A 4 15.24 -14.06 3.38
N LYS A 5 15.98 -13.61 2.36
CA LYS A 5 15.86 -12.24 1.85
C LYS A 5 14.58 -12.13 1.02
N SER A 6 13.83 -11.05 1.17
CA SER A 6 12.64 -10.75 0.36
C SER A 6 12.64 -9.28 -0.04
N PRO A 7 12.22 -8.95 -1.27
CA PRO A 7 12.08 -7.56 -1.71
C PRO A 7 10.83 -6.88 -1.11
N LEU A 8 9.96 -7.62 -0.41
CA LEU A 8 8.76 -7.07 0.22
C LEU A 8 9.13 -6.45 1.58
N ASN A 9 9.19 -5.12 1.64
CA ASN A 9 9.84 -4.36 2.72
C ASN A 9 9.03 -4.24 4.03
N ALA A 10 7.76 -4.65 4.02
CA ALA A 10 6.87 -4.50 5.16
C ALA A 10 7.14 -5.54 6.25
N THR A 11 7.09 -5.14 7.54
CA THR A 11 7.29 -6.07 8.68
C THR A 11 6.30 -7.22 8.72
N TYR A 12 5.06 -6.99 8.30
CA TYR A 12 4.03 -8.03 8.27
C TYR A 12 4.35 -9.17 7.29
N GLN A 13 5.25 -8.94 6.32
CA GLN A 13 5.70 -9.98 5.39
C GLN A 13 6.55 -11.06 6.07
N ILE A 14 7.12 -10.79 7.24
CA ILE A 14 7.83 -11.82 8.02
C ILE A 14 6.90 -12.99 8.34
N LYS A 15 5.65 -12.70 8.75
CA LYS A 15 4.65 -13.75 9.02
C LYS A 15 4.18 -14.43 7.74
N ASN A 16 3.99 -13.68 6.66
CA ASN A 16 3.60 -14.24 5.36
C ASN A 16 4.65 -15.20 4.81
N ILE A 17 5.93 -14.82 4.87
CA ILE A 17 7.06 -15.66 4.45
C ILE A 17 7.16 -16.91 5.34
N ALA A 18 6.98 -16.78 6.66
CA ALA A 18 6.94 -17.93 7.55
C ALA A 18 5.82 -18.92 7.19
N CYS A 19 4.63 -18.41 6.83
CA CYS A 19 3.52 -19.22 6.34
C CYS A 19 3.86 -19.94 5.03
N VAL A 20 4.44 -19.24 4.06
CA VAL A 20 4.90 -19.83 2.79
C VAL A 20 5.93 -20.94 3.03
N LEU A 21 6.92 -20.71 3.90
CA LEU A 21 7.92 -21.73 4.23
C LEU A 21 7.30 -22.95 4.91
N ALA A 22 6.32 -22.75 5.80
CA ALA A 22 5.58 -23.85 6.41
C ALA A 22 4.77 -24.64 5.38
N ALA A 23 4.08 -23.96 4.46
CA ALA A 23 3.36 -24.59 3.36
C ALA A 23 4.29 -25.39 2.43
N CYS A 24 5.45 -24.83 2.07
CA CYS A 24 6.47 -25.54 1.30
C CYS A 24 6.96 -26.81 2.02
N LYS A 25 7.12 -26.76 3.35
CA LYS A 25 7.51 -27.94 4.14
C LYS A 25 6.44 -29.03 4.11
N VAL A 26 5.16 -28.66 4.21
CA VAL A 26 4.05 -29.61 4.07
C VAL A 26 4.05 -30.23 2.67
N LEU A 27 4.19 -29.42 1.62
CA LEU A 27 4.26 -29.90 0.23
C LEU A 27 5.44 -30.85 0.00
N GLN A 28 6.61 -30.57 0.60
CA GLN A 28 7.76 -31.48 0.57
C GLN A 28 7.42 -32.85 1.19
N HIS A 29 6.73 -32.88 2.33
CA HIS A 29 6.28 -34.14 2.95
C HIS A 29 5.26 -34.89 2.09
N LEU A 30 4.49 -34.19 1.26
CA LEU A 30 3.57 -34.77 0.28
C LEU A 30 4.26 -35.22 -1.03
N GLY A 31 5.60 -35.17 -1.09
CA GLY A 31 6.37 -35.65 -2.24
C GLY A 31 6.67 -34.60 -3.31
N TRP A 32 6.32 -33.32 -3.10
CA TRP A 32 6.64 -32.27 -4.06
C TRP A 32 8.15 -31.94 -4.05
N PRO A 33 8.82 -31.86 -5.23
CA PRO A 33 10.26 -31.69 -5.33
C PRO A 33 10.71 -30.22 -5.12
N LEU A 34 10.35 -29.62 -4.00
CA LEU A 34 10.67 -28.23 -3.67
C LEU A 34 12.06 -28.13 -3.03
N LYS A 35 13.11 -27.88 -3.81
CA LYS A 35 14.46 -27.66 -3.26
C LYS A 35 14.52 -26.33 -2.48
N GLN A 36 15.18 -26.31 -1.32
CA GLN A 36 15.29 -25.10 -0.48
C GLN A 36 15.88 -23.90 -1.24
N LYS A 37 16.89 -24.13 -2.09
CA LYS A 37 17.45 -23.10 -2.97
C LYS A 37 16.38 -22.45 -3.86
N ASN A 38 15.50 -23.26 -4.47
CA ASN A 38 14.45 -22.77 -5.35
C ASN A 38 13.41 -21.95 -4.58
N ILE A 39 13.03 -22.40 -3.37
CA ILE A 39 12.11 -21.66 -2.50
C ILE A 39 12.70 -20.28 -2.16
N HIS A 40 13.96 -20.23 -1.73
CA HIS A 40 14.63 -18.96 -1.38
C HIS A 40 14.74 -18.03 -2.60
N THR A 41 15.14 -18.54 -3.76
CA THR A 41 15.20 -17.76 -5.00
C THR A 41 13.83 -17.26 -5.42
N ALA A 42 12.76 -18.06 -5.29
CA ALA A 42 11.40 -17.63 -5.61
C ALA A 42 10.90 -16.51 -4.68
N ILE A 43 11.18 -16.59 -3.38
CA ILE A 43 10.83 -15.54 -2.41
C ILE A 43 11.59 -14.24 -2.70
N GLN A 44 12.85 -14.33 -3.11
CA GLN A 44 13.67 -13.17 -3.49
C GLN A 44 13.18 -12.48 -4.77
N ASN A 45 12.55 -13.22 -5.67
CA ASN A 45 12.10 -12.73 -6.97
C ASN A 45 10.57 -12.68 -7.09
N THR A 46 9.84 -12.65 -5.97
CA THR A 46 8.37 -12.73 -5.97
C THR A 46 7.72 -11.68 -6.88
N PRO A 47 8.06 -10.38 -6.84
CA PRO A 47 7.46 -9.39 -7.73
C PRO A 47 7.72 -9.70 -9.21
N GLN A 48 8.94 -10.12 -9.58
CA GLN A 48 9.32 -10.43 -10.96
C GLN A 48 8.61 -11.68 -11.48
N LEU A 49 8.47 -12.71 -10.64
CA LEU A 49 7.90 -13.99 -11.02
C LEU A 49 6.36 -13.97 -11.08
N THR A 50 5.72 -13.11 -10.30
CA THR A 50 4.26 -13.16 -10.09
C THR A 50 3.52 -11.89 -10.47
N GLY A 51 4.24 -10.79 -10.74
CA GLY A 51 3.64 -9.47 -10.88
C GLY A 51 3.07 -8.91 -9.57
N PHE A 52 3.39 -9.52 -8.41
CA PHE A 52 2.85 -9.08 -7.12
C PHE A 52 3.43 -7.73 -6.70
N GLN A 53 2.61 -6.69 -6.87
CA GLN A 53 2.96 -5.29 -6.63
C GLN A 53 2.07 -4.67 -5.54
N GLY A 54 2.49 -3.49 -5.07
CA GLY A 54 1.69 -2.67 -4.16
C GLY A 54 1.64 -3.16 -2.71
N ARG A 55 2.57 -4.01 -2.25
CA ARG A 55 2.69 -4.37 -0.82
C ARG A 55 3.88 -3.65 -0.19
N TRP A 56 3.61 -2.49 0.41
CA TRP A 56 4.63 -1.56 0.90
C TRP A 56 5.74 -1.32 -0.14
N GLN A 57 5.31 -1.04 -1.37
CA GLN A 57 6.19 -0.85 -2.51
C GLN A 57 6.72 0.58 -2.50
N ILE A 58 8.03 0.72 -2.36
CA ILE A 58 8.71 2.02 -2.41
C ILE A 58 8.87 2.42 -3.88
N ILE A 59 8.38 3.60 -4.23
CA ILE A 59 8.50 4.17 -5.59
C ILE A 59 9.73 5.06 -5.69
N GLN A 60 9.99 5.87 -4.67
CA GLN A 60 11.15 6.75 -4.57
C GLN A 60 11.39 7.18 -3.12
N THR A 61 12.50 7.88 -2.86
CA THR A 61 12.94 8.24 -1.51
C THR A 61 13.01 9.74 -1.21
N LYS A 62 12.84 10.64 -2.20
CA LYS A 62 12.82 12.11 -1.99
C LYS A 62 11.82 12.83 -2.92
N PRO A 63 10.60 13.20 -2.46
CA PRO A 63 9.97 12.74 -1.21
C PRO A 63 9.86 11.22 -1.15
N TYR A 64 9.67 10.66 0.03
CA TYR A 64 9.53 9.21 0.20
C TYR A 64 8.13 8.79 -0.23
N ILE A 65 7.99 7.93 -1.25
CA ILE A 65 6.68 7.53 -1.79
C ILE A 65 6.51 6.03 -1.65
N VAL A 66 5.41 5.60 -1.02
CA VAL A 66 5.07 4.18 -0.81
C VAL A 66 3.63 3.89 -1.26
N LEU A 67 3.46 2.75 -1.93
CA LEU A 67 2.15 2.18 -2.26
C LEU A 67 1.83 0.97 -1.37
N ASP A 68 0.61 0.89 -0.82
CA ASP A 68 0.13 -0.30 -0.11
C ASP A 68 -1.34 -0.63 -0.45
N ILE A 69 -1.63 -1.87 -0.89
CA ILE A 69 -2.99 -2.32 -1.23
C ILE A 69 -3.85 -2.66 -0.01
N ALA A 70 -3.39 -2.36 1.20
CA ALA A 70 -4.18 -2.45 2.43
C ALA A 70 -5.51 -1.70 2.28
N HIS A 71 -6.61 -2.43 2.49
CA HIS A 71 -7.97 -1.94 2.27
C HIS A 71 -8.97 -2.47 3.32
N ASN A 72 -8.47 -3.19 4.32
CA ASN A 72 -9.26 -3.70 5.44
C ASN A 72 -8.59 -3.29 6.76
N LYS A 73 -9.32 -3.39 7.87
CA LYS A 73 -8.88 -2.98 9.20
C LYS A 73 -7.49 -3.52 9.57
N GLN A 74 -7.30 -4.84 9.50
CA GLN A 74 -6.04 -5.49 9.86
C GLN A 74 -4.87 -5.08 8.96
N GLY A 75 -5.11 -5.00 7.64
CA GLY A 75 -4.12 -4.59 6.66
C GLY A 75 -3.70 -3.14 6.87
N ILE A 76 -4.65 -2.24 7.11
CA ILE A 76 -4.38 -0.82 7.38
C ILE A 76 -3.63 -0.65 8.69
N GLN A 77 -4.02 -1.35 9.76
CA GLN A 77 -3.25 -1.35 11.02
C GLN A 77 -1.82 -1.82 10.79
N SER A 78 -1.62 -2.87 9.99
CA SER A 78 -0.29 -3.40 9.67
C SER A 78 0.55 -2.41 8.86
N ALA A 79 -0.06 -1.72 7.88
CA ALA A 79 0.58 -0.67 7.09
C ALA A 79 0.96 0.53 7.98
N LEU A 80 0.04 1.03 8.81
CA LEU A 80 0.30 2.13 9.74
C LEU A 80 1.33 1.77 10.81
N GLN A 81 1.35 0.52 11.29
CA GLN A 81 2.39 0.06 12.20
C GLN A 81 3.76 0.03 11.49
N ASN A 82 3.79 -0.34 10.20
CA ASN A 82 5.02 -0.30 9.42
C ASN A 82 5.49 1.13 9.12
N LEU A 83 4.56 2.09 8.98
CA LEU A 83 4.84 3.52 8.81
C LEU A 83 5.66 4.10 9.97
N LYS A 84 5.44 3.64 11.20
CA LYS A 84 6.17 4.10 12.41
C LYS A 84 7.69 3.86 12.36
N ARG A 85 8.18 3.08 11.40
CA ARG A 85 9.62 2.82 11.19
C ARG A 85 10.31 3.91 10.39
N TYR A 86 9.57 4.89 9.90
CA TYR A 86 10.06 5.96 9.03
C TYR A 86 10.03 7.29 9.77
N SER A 87 11.06 8.09 9.55
CA SER A 87 11.13 9.48 9.99
C SER A 87 10.85 10.38 8.80
N TYR A 88 10.01 11.40 9.00
CA TYR A 88 9.60 12.35 7.97
C TYR A 88 9.13 13.66 8.61
N ASN A 89 9.10 14.73 7.82
CA ASN A 89 8.60 16.03 8.28
C ASN A 89 7.06 16.04 8.27
N THR A 90 6.46 15.77 7.10
CA THR A 90 5.01 15.74 6.92
C THR A 90 4.57 14.39 6.38
N LEU A 91 3.50 13.84 6.96
CA LEU A 91 2.81 12.68 6.40
C LEU A 91 1.71 13.16 5.46
N ARG A 92 1.79 12.76 4.20
CA ARG A 92 0.78 12.99 3.17
C ARG A 92 0.19 11.65 2.77
N ILE A 93 -1.14 11.57 2.71
CA ILE A 93 -1.84 10.33 2.42
C ILE A 93 -2.77 10.53 1.24
N ILE A 94 -2.51 9.83 0.14
CA ILE A 94 -3.48 9.67 -0.93
C ILE A 94 -4.35 8.46 -0.59
N PHE A 95 -5.65 8.70 -0.40
CA PHE A 95 -6.58 7.70 0.11
C PHE A 95 -7.81 7.58 -0.78
N GLY A 96 -8.13 6.34 -1.14
CA GLY A 96 -9.39 5.99 -1.80
C GLY A 96 -9.77 4.56 -1.49
N VAL A 97 -11.07 4.27 -1.48
CA VAL A 97 -11.61 2.94 -1.11
C VAL A 97 -12.60 2.45 -2.16
N ALA A 98 -12.89 1.14 -2.13
CA ALA A 98 -14.02 0.58 -2.87
C ALA A 98 -15.34 0.77 -2.10
N LYS A 99 -16.47 0.81 -2.82
CA LYS A 99 -17.83 1.00 -2.26
C LYS A 99 -18.24 -0.09 -1.29
N ASP A 100 -17.70 -1.31 -1.44
CA ASP A 100 -18.04 -2.50 -0.67
C ASP A 100 -17.30 -2.59 0.68
N LYS A 101 -16.61 -1.53 1.10
CA LYS A 101 -15.81 -1.52 2.33
C LYS A 101 -16.56 -0.84 3.47
N GLU A 102 -16.54 -1.50 4.63
CA GLU A 102 -16.91 -0.93 5.91
C GLU A 102 -15.83 0.06 6.36
N ILE A 103 -15.91 1.26 5.79
CA ILE A 103 -14.95 2.33 6.02
C ILE A 103 -15.05 2.93 7.43
N ASP A 104 -16.22 2.85 8.06
CA ASP A 104 -16.44 3.41 9.40
C ASP A 104 -15.55 2.74 10.46
N ASP A 105 -15.13 1.49 10.21
CA ASP A 105 -14.19 0.73 11.04
C ASP A 105 -12.71 1.08 10.79
N ILE A 106 -12.43 1.74 9.66
CA ILE A 106 -11.10 2.12 9.18
C ILE A 106 -10.77 3.58 9.55
N LEU A 107 -11.72 4.51 9.38
CA LEU A 107 -11.52 5.94 9.62
C LEU A 107 -11.00 6.30 11.02
N PRO A 108 -11.41 5.61 12.10
CA PRO A 108 -10.84 5.84 13.44
C PRO A 108 -9.36 5.53 13.53
N LEU A 109 -8.85 4.61 12.71
CA LEU A 109 -7.45 4.17 12.72
C LEU A 109 -6.51 5.12 11.98
N LEU A 110 -7.06 5.93 11.07
CA LEU A 110 -6.28 6.80 10.21
C LEU A 110 -5.57 7.92 11.01
N PRO A 111 -4.29 8.22 10.72
CA PRO A 111 -3.54 9.27 11.43
C PRO A 111 -4.23 10.64 11.36
N LYS A 112 -4.44 11.29 12.51
CA LYS A 112 -5.13 12.59 12.57
C LYS A 112 -4.24 13.78 12.17
N ASN A 113 -2.92 13.60 12.20
CA ASN A 113 -1.92 14.61 11.87
C ASN A 113 -1.40 14.51 10.43
N ALA A 114 -2.03 13.70 9.58
CA ALA A 114 -1.68 13.60 8.16
C ALA A 114 -2.45 14.63 7.32
N ILE A 115 -1.83 15.08 6.24
CA ILE A 115 -2.52 15.81 5.17
C ILE A 115 -3.09 14.77 4.21
N TYR A 116 -4.41 14.76 4.04
CA TYR A 116 -5.07 13.80 3.15
C TYR A 116 -5.22 14.37 1.73
N TYR A 117 -5.28 13.48 0.76
CA TYR A 117 -5.63 13.74 -0.63
C TYR A 117 -6.63 12.66 -1.01
N ILE A 118 -7.91 13.01 -0.96
CA ILE A 118 -9.01 12.05 -1.10
C ILE A 118 -9.27 11.84 -2.58
N THR A 119 -9.33 10.59 -3.03
CA THR A 119 -9.48 10.28 -4.45
C THR A 119 -10.32 9.03 -4.67
N GLN A 120 -10.64 8.77 -5.93
CA GLN A 120 -11.32 7.58 -6.40
C GLN A 120 -10.48 6.88 -7.46
N ALA A 121 -10.55 5.55 -7.48
CA ALA A 121 -9.95 4.77 -8.56
C ALA A 121 -10.83 4.81 -9.82
N SER A 122 -10.23 4.52 -10.96
CA SER A 122 -10.84 4.53 -12.30
C SER A 122 -11.92 3.46 -12.52
N VAL A 123 -12.15 2.58 -11.54
CA VAL A 123 -13.07 1.44 -11.65
C VAL A 123 -14.48 1.78 -11.11
N PRO A 124 -15.57 1.22 -11.67
CA PRO A 124 -16.94 1.48 -11.22
C PRO A 124 -17.23 1.15 -9.74
N ARG A 125 -16.41 0.25 -9.17
CA ARG A 125 -16.47 -0.17 -7.76
C ARG A 125 -15.83 0.83 -6.79
N ALA A 126 -15.12 1.84 -7.26
CA ALA A 126 -14.53 2.87 -6.41
C ALA A 126 -15.63 3.71 -5.73
N MET A 127 -15.48 4.00 -4.45
CA MET A 127 -16.30 5.03 -3.80
C MET A 127 -15.93 6.38 -4.41
N SER A 128 -16.92 7.21 -4.72
CA SER A 128 -16.66 8.55 -5.25
C SER A 128 -15.87 9.38 -4.24
N ALA A 129 -14.95 10.22 -4.71
CA ALA A 129 -14.10 11.04 -3.86
C ALA A 129 -14.94 11.97 -2.96
N GLU A 130 -16.08 12.47 -3.46
CA GLU A 130 -17.01 13.33 -2.74
C GLU A 130 -17.67 12.61 -1.55
N MET A 131 -18.25 11.43 -1.81
CA MET A 131 -18.83 10.58 -0.75
C MET A 131 -17.79 10.20 0.31
N LEU A 132 -16.57 9.89 -0.12
CA LEU A 132 -15.48 9.57 0.80
C LEU A 132 -15.10 10.81 1.64
N TYR A 133 -15.04 11.99 1.03
CA TYR A 133 -14.79 13.26 1.70
C TYR A 133 -15.84 13.58 2.77
N GLU A 134 -17.13 13.38 2.48
CA GLU A 134 -18.21 13.57 3.45
C GLU A 134 -18.04 12.65 4.67
N LYS A 135 -17.78 11.36 4.43
CA LYS A 135 -17.52 10.39 5.50
C LYS A 135 -16.31 10.78 6.33
N MET A 136 -15.20 11.15 5.70
CA MET A 136 -13.96 11.54 6.37
C MET A 136 -14.09 12.85 7.16
N SER A 137 -14.94 13.77 6.71
CA SER A 137 -15.20 15.05 7.38
C SER A 137 -15.76 14.86 8.80
N SER A 138 -16.59 13.84 9.01
CA SER A 138 -17.10 13.47 10.35
C SER A 138 -15.99 13.08 11.34
N PHE A 139 -14.85 12.62 10.83
CA PHE A 139 -13.66 12.23 11.60
C PHE A 139 -12.59 13.33 11.69
N ARG A 140 -12.94 14.56 11.28
CA ARG A 140 -12.04 15.73 11.21
C ARG A 140 -10.84 15.51 10.29
N LEU A 141 -10.99 14.66 9.27
CA LEU A 141 -9.99 14.40 8.24
C LEU A 141 -10.41 15.16 6.97
N LYS A 142 -10.05 16.45 6.87
CA LYS A 142 -10.52 17.33 5.79
C LYS A 142 -9.44 17.56 4.74
N SER A 143 -9.78 17.28 3.49
CA SER A 143 -9.04 17.71 2.30
C SER A 143 -9.96 17.71 1.08
N PRO A 144 -9.83 18.65 0.13
CA PRO A 144 -10.62 18.62 -1.10
C PRO A 144 -10.54 17.26 -1.82
N PRO A 145 -11.65 16.76 -2.38
CA PRO A 145 -11.63 15.56 -3.20
C PRO A 145 -10.95 15.82 -4.55
N PHE A 146 -10.24 14.81 -5.05
CA PHE A 146 -9.60 14.78 -6.36
C PHE A 146 -10.31 13.78 -7.27
N PRO A 147 -10.67 14.16 -8.51
CA PRO A 147 -11.42 13.28 -9.43
C PRO A 147 -10.69 12.01 -9.81
N THR A 148 -9.36 12.05 -9.90
CA THR A 148 -8.53 10.89 -10.26
C THR A 148 -7.34 10.71 -9.32
N VAL A 149 -6.82 9.48 -9.26
CA VAL A 149 -5.57 9.17 -8.54
C VAL A 149 -4.40 9.99 -9.10
N SER A 150 -4.38 10.25 -10.41
CA SER A 150 -3.35 11.07 -11.06
C SER A 150 -3.38 12.52 -10.58
N ASP A 151 -4.56 13.12 -10.44
CA ASP A 151 -4.72 14.49 -9.93
C ASP A 151 -4.26 14.59 -8.47
N ALA A 152 -4.63 13.60 -7.66
CA ALA A 152 -4.20 13.50 -6.27
C ALA A 152 -2.67 13.38 -6.15
N ILE A 153 -2.04 12.55 -7.00
CA ILE A 153 -0.58 12.42 -7.06
C ILE A 153 0.06 13.75 -7.45
N ALA A 154 -0.42 14.40 -8.52
CA ALA A 154 0.13 15.67 -8.99
C ALA A 154 0.06 16.76 -7.92
N SER A 155 -1.09 16.92 -7.25
CA SER A 155 -1.24 17.88 -6.15
C SER A 155 -0.37 17.52 -4.95
N THR A 156 -0.27 16.24 -4.59
CA THR A 156 0.58 15.82 -3.47
C THR A 156 2.06 16.10 -3.75
N LEU A 157 2.53 15.84 -4.98
CA LEU A 157 3.92 16.11 -5.38
C LEU A 157 4.24 17.59 -5.45
N HIS A 158 3.30 18.42 -5.89
CA HIS A 158 3.43 19.87 -5.86
C HIS A 158 3.63 20.40 -4.42
N ASP A 159 2.84 19.88 -3.48
CA ASP A 159 2.87 20.36 -2.10
C ASP A 159 3.99 19.76 -1.24
N ALA A 160 4.54 18.60 -1.64
CA ALA A 160 5.46 17.82 -0.83
C ALA A 160 6.89 18.39 -0.79
N GLY A 161 7.41 18.54 0.43
CA GLY A 161 8.83 18.78 0.64
C GLY A 161 9.67 17.51 0.42
N LYS A 162 10.97 17.67 0.13
CA LYS A 162 11.90 16.54 -0.12
C LYS A 162 12.00 15.53 1.03
N ASN A 163 11.65 15.94 2.25
CA ASN A 163 11.69 15.13 3.48
C ASN A 163 10.28 14.69 3.95
N ASP A 164 9.25 14.90 3.13
CA ASP A 164 7.90 14.41 3.41
C ASP A 164 7.77 12.93 3.04
N PHE A 165 6.77 12.27 3.63
CA PHE A 165 6.38 10.90 3.33
C PHE A 165 4.99 10.89 2.69
N ILE A 166 4.89 10.27 1.52
CA ILE A 166 3.65 10.09 0.77
C ILE A 166 3.27 8.61 0.83
N LEU A 167 2.11 8.32 1.42
CA LEU A 167 1.51 6.99 1.44
C LEU A 167 0.28 6.96 0.52
N ILE A 168 0.27 6.07 -0.45
CA ILE A 168 -0.86 5.83 -1.36
C ILE A 168 -1.46 4.48 -1.01
N PHE A 169 -2.67 4.47 -0.44
CA PHE A 169 -3.29 3.24 0.05
C PHE A 169 -4.82 3.34 0.20
N GLY A 170 -5.45 2.28 0.73
CA GLY A 170 -6.90 2.19 0.99
C GLY A 170 -7.63 1.26 0.03
N SER A 171 -7.06 1.00 -1.14
CA SER A 171 -7.63 0.11 -2.15
C SER A 171 -6.56 -0.43 -3.08
N ALA A 172 -6.69 -1.70 -3.48
CA ALA A 172 -5.88 -2.26 -4.54
C ALA A 172 -6.07 -1.52 -5.87
N PHE A 173 -7.27 -0.97 -6.13
CA PHE A 173 -7.56 -0.23 -7.36
C PHE A 173 -6.87 1.13 -7.38
N VAL A 174 -6.81 1.84 -6.24
CA VAL A 174 -6.07 3.11 -6.14
C VAL A 174 -4.59 2.89 -6.40
N VAL A 175 -4.03 1.82 -5.83
CA VAL A 175 -2.62 1.45 -6.05
C VAL A 175 -2.37 1.04 -7.50
N ALA A 176 -3.31 0.36 -8.16
CA ALA A 176 -3.19 0.01 -9.57
C ALA A 176 -3.13 1.26 -10.46
N ASP A 177 -4.01 2.24 -10.23
CA ASP A 177 -3.97 3.51 -10.97
C ASP A 177 -2.67 4.29 -10.69
N ALA A 178 -2.20 4.31 -9.44
CA ALA A 178 -0.94 4.94 -9.06
C ALA A 178 0.26 4.27 -9.75
N LEU A 179 0.29 2.93 -9.82
CA LEU A 179 1.33 2.19 -10.54
C LEU A 179 1.32 2.55 -12.03
N THR A 180 0.13 2.63 -12.66
CA THR A 180 0.00 3.07 -14.05
C THR A 180 0.56 4.47 -14.25
N HIS A 181 0.23 5.42 -13.36
CA HIS A 181 0.77 6.77 -13.39
C HIS A 181 2.31 6.75 -13.36
N PHE A 182 2.92 6.14 -12.33
CA PHE A 182 4.38 6.13 -12.18
C PHE A 182 5.12 5.35 -13.28
N ASN A 183 4.51 4.31 -13.85
CA ASN A 183 5.12 3.56 -14.96
C ASN A 183 5.07 4.35 -16.27
N SER A 184 4.06 5.20 -16.47
CA SER A 184 3.93 6.04 -17.66
C SER A 184 4.93 7.20 -17.68
N SER A 185 5.26 7.75 -16.51
CA SER A 185 6.21 8.87 -16.36
C SER A 185 7.69 8.46 -16.44
N GLN A 186 7.99 7.16 -16.52
CA GLN A 186 9.36 6.63 -16.69
C GLN A 186 9.71 6.31 -18.16
N LYS A 187 8.79 6.56 -19.08
CA LYS A 187 9.02 6.52 -20.53
C LYS A 187 9.24 7.92 -21.06
#